data_AF-A0A520GSV2-F1
#
_entry.id   AF-A0A520GSV2-F1
#
_cell.length_a   1.000
_cell.length_b   1.000
_cell.length_c   1.000
_cell.angle_alpha   90.00
_cell.angle_beta   90.00
_cell.angle_gamma   90.00
#
_symmetry.space_group_name_H-M   'P 1'
#
loop_
_entity.id
_entity.type
_entity.pdbx_description
1 polymer ?
#
loop_
_entity_poly.entity_id
_entity_poly.type
_entity_poly.pdbx_seq_one_letter_code
_entity_poly.pdbx_strand_id
1 'polypeptide(L)'
;MMNKILIGGLCMISIAAMGQTAQKPFIRLVDPLRETNTVRNARQFISGSTCKDCVLTVNGSSIKVYETGGFAAELNLLPGDND
;
A
#
# COMPACT_ATOMS: atom_id res chain seq x y z
N MET A 1 36.49 24.83 -27.92
CA MET A 1 35.95 23.47 -28.16
C MET A 1 35.54 22.74 -26.87
N MET A 2 36.13 23.06 -25.70
CA MET A 2 35.82 22.48 -24.38
C MET A 2 34.38 22.77 -23.86
N ASN A 3 33.82 23.96 -24.10
CA ASN A 3 32.48 24.34 -23.60
C ASN A 3 31.30 23.57 -24.24
N LYS A 4 31.48 23.04 -25.45
CA LYS A 4 30.41 22.29 -26.14
C LYS A 4 30.26 20.87 -25.59
N ILE A 5 31.34 20.32 -25.03
CA ILE A 5 31.37 18.99 -24.42
C ILE A 5 30.71 19.02 -23.03
N LEU A 6 30.91 20.10 -22.26
CA LEU A 6 30.26 20.26 -20.95
C LEU A 6 28.73 20.35 -21.03
N ILE A 7 28.18 21.02 -22.05
CA ILE A 7 26.73 21.18 -22.23
C ILE A 7 26.08 19.86 -22.70
N GLY A 8 26.77 19.09 -23.55
CA GLY A 8 26.31 17.78 -24.01
C GLY A 8 26.22 16.75 -22.88
N GLY A 9 27.15 16.78 -21.92
CA GLY A 9 27.14 15.90 -20.76
C GLY A 9 25.99 16.19 -19.77
N LEU A 10 25.61 17.45 -19.60
CA LEU A 10 24.56 17.86 -18.66
C LEU A 10 23.16 17.42 -19.12
N CYS A 11 22.94 17.32 -20.44
CA CYS A 11 21.63 16.94 -20.99
C CYS A 11 21.32 15.44 -20.79
N MET A 12 22.33 14.56 -20.82
CA MET A 12 22.14 13.11 -20.69
C MET A 12 21.80 12.64 -19.27
N ILE A 13 22.10 13.42 -18.23
CA ILE A 13 21.78 13.07 -16.84
C ILE A 13 20.27 13.29 -16.53
N SER A 14 19.59 14.12 -17.32
CA SER A 14 18.19 14.52 -17.08
C SER A 14 17.16 13.46 -17.47
N ILE A 15 17.52 12.51 -18.36
CA ILE A 15 16.57 11.55 -18.95
C ILE A 15 16.41 10.30 -18.06
N ALA A 16 17.35 10.01 -17.16
CA ALA A 16 17.28 8.84 -16.29
C ALA A 16 16.32 9.01 -15.09
N ALA A 17 15.83 10.23 -14.81
CA ALA A 17 14.98 10.51 -13.66
C ALA A 17 13.47 10.26 -13.90
N MET A 18 13.06 10.06 -15.16
CA MET A 18 11.64 9.94 -15.56
C MET A 18 11.25 8.48 -15.78
N GLY A 19 11.45 7.61 -14.79
CA GLY A 19 11.24 6.16 -14.96
C GLY A 19 10.71 5.41 -13.74
N GLN A 20 10.31 6.09 -12.66
CA GLN A 20 9.66 5.42 -11.53
C GLN A 20 8.18 5.22 -11.86
N THR A 21 7.86 4.11 -12.52
CA THR A 21 6.47 3.67 -12.63
C THR A 21 5.97 3.36 -11.23
N ALA A 22 5.10 4.21 -10.69
CA ALA A 22 4.46 3.95 -9.40
C ALA A 22 3.80 2.57 -9.44
N GLN A 23 4.07 1.75 -8.43
CA GLN A 23 3.47 0.42 -8.34
C GLN A 23 1.95 0.57 -8.35
N LYS A 24 1.25 -0.17 -9.22
CA LYS A 24 -0.22 -0.19 -9.25
C LYS A 24 -0.73 -0.53 -7.85
N PRO A 25 -1.56 0.33 -7.22
CA PRO A 25 -2.12 0.03 -5.91
C PRO A 25 -2.94 -1.26 -5.97
N PHE A 26 -2.80 -2.08 -4.93
CA PHE A 26 -3.60 -3.28 -4.76
C PHE A 26 -3.86 -3.52 -3.29
N ILE A 27 -4.90 -4.30 -3.00
CA ILE A 27 -5.12 -4.86 -1.68
C ILE A 27 -5.44 -6.34 -1.86
N ARG A 28 -4.86 -7.18 -1.02
CA ARG A 28 -5.16 -8.60 -0.94
C ARG A 28 -5.35 -8.96 0.52
N LEU A 29 -6.55 -9.40 0.87
CA LEU A 29 -6.85 -9.97 2.18
C LEU A 29 -6.29 -11.39 2.25
N VAL A 30 -5.71 -11.73 3.40
CA VAL A 30 -5.29 -13.07 3.79
C VAL A 30 -6.22 -13.59 4.91
N ASP A 31 -6.70 -12.70 5.76
CA ASP A 31 -7.72 -12.98 6.76
C ASP A 31 -8.64 -11.75 6.86
N PRO A 32 -9.98 -11.92 6.78
CA PRO A 32 -10.69 -13.16 6.49
C PRO A 32 -10.56 -13.63 5.03
N LEU A 33 -10.78 -14.93 4.81
CA LEU A 33 -10.76 -15.56 3.47
C LEU A 33 -12.08 -15.44 2.69
N ARG A 34 -13.15 -15.05 3.39
CA ARG A 34 -14.49 -14.88 2.82
C ARG A 34 -14.94 -13.45 3.02
N GLU A 35 -15.82 -12.98 2.17
CA GLU A 35 -16.44 -11.66 2.28
C GLU A 35 -17.35 -11.60 3.53
N THR A 36 -18.22 -12.59 3.70
CA THR A 36 -19.08 -12.71 4.88
C THR A 36 -18.51 -13.75 5.85
N ASN A 37 -18.30 -13.34 7.11
CA ASN A 37 -17.79 -14.22 8.16
C ASN A 37 -18.68 -14.12 9.40
N THR A 38 -19.20 -15.25 9.85
CA THR A 38 -19.86 -15.32 11.16
C THR A 38 -18.80 -15.47 12.24
N VAL A 39 -18.71 -14.48 13.12
CA VAL A 39 -17.75 -14.45 14.22
C VAL A 39 -18.46 -14.50 15.57
N ARG A 40 -17.77 -15.00 16.60
CA ARG A 40 -18.32 -15.11 17.97
C ARG A 40 -17.88 -13.99 18.91
N ASN A 41 -16.78 -13.31 18.58
CA ASN A 41 -16.21 -12.24 19.38
C ASN A 41 -16.31 -10.91 18.62
N ALA A 42 -16.51 -9.80 19.31
CA ALA A 42 -16.50 -8.48 18.67
C ALA A 42 -15.11 -8.11 18.14
N ARG A 43 -14.05 -8.49 18.87
CA ARG A 43 -12.66 -8.23 18.48
C ARG A 43 -12.25 -9.17 17.36
N GLN A 44 -12.06 -8.61 16.18
CA GLN A 44 -11.61 -9.28 14.97
C GLN A 44 -10.33 -8.64 14.45
N PHE A 45 -9.69 -9.32 13.50
CA PHE A 45 -8.52 -8.81 12.82
C PHE A 45 -8.70 -8.98 11.32
N ILE A 46 -8.20 -8.01 10.55
CA ILE A 46 -8.00 -8.15 9.12
C ILE A 46 -6.51 -8.08 8.83
N SER A 47 -6.02 -8.94 7.95
CA SER A 47 -4.62 -8.96 7.56
C SER A 47 -4.47 -9.23 6.08
N GLY A 48 -3.35 -8.78 5.53
CA GLY A 48 -3.14 -8.89 4.11
C GLY A 48 -1.86 -8.27 3.62
N SER A 49 -1.85 -8.00 2.32
CA SER A 49 -0.75 -7.33 1.62
C SER A 49 -1.27 -6.25 0.69
N THR A 50 -0.46 -5.20 0.52
CA THR A 50 -0.64 -4.09 -0.39
C THR A 50 0.72 -3.70 -1.00
N CYS A 51 0.78 -2.64 -1.80
CA CYS A 51 2.05 -2.13 -2.30
C CYS A 51 2.87 -1.50 -1.16
N LYS A 52 4.19 -1.51 -1.26
CA LYS A 52 5.07 -1.03 -0.17
C LYS A 52 4.86 0.44 0.17
N ASP A 53 4.50 1.22 -0.85
CA ASP A 53 4.30 2.67 -0.75
C ASP A 53 2.80 3.04 -0.63
N CYS A 54 1.93 2.06 -0.41
CA CYS A 54 0.48 2.28 -0.30
C CYS A 54 0.13 2.86 1.08
N VAL A 55 -0.79 3.84 1.09
CA VAL A 55 -1.46 4.28 2.32
C VAL A 55 -2.78 3.52 2.43
N LEU A 56 -2.91 2.72 3.49
CA LEU A 56 -4.12 1.97 3.79
C LEU A 56 -4.92 2.66 4.89
N THR A 57 -6.23 2.76 4.68
CA THR A 57 -7.17 3.17 5.73
C THR A 57 -8.25 2.10 5.89
N VAL A 58 -8.70 1.90 7.12
CA VAL A 58 -9.80 1.00 7.48
C VAL A 58 -10.72 1.79 8.39
N ASN A 59 -11.98 1.95 7.99
CA ASN A 59 -12.97 2.79 8.69
C ASN A 59 -12.45 4.20 9.00
N GLY A 60 -11.75 4.80 8.03
CA GLY A 60 -11.16 6.14 8.15
C GLY A 60 -9.88 6.22 8.99
N SER A 61 -9.47 5.14 9.66
CA SER A 61 -8.23 5.08 10.45
C SER A 61 -7.07 4.56 9.62
N SER A 62 -5.91 5.23 9.68
CA SER A 62 -4.72 4.80 8.95
C SER A 62 -4.11 3.54 9.58
N ILE A 63 -3.82 2.54 8.73
CA ILE A 63 -3.25 1.26 9.14
C ILE A 63 -1.79 1.20 8.68
N LYS A 64 -0.93 0.71 9.57
CA LYS A 64 0.49 0.51 9.26
C LYS A 64 0.66 -0.52 8.14
N VAL A 65 1.28 -0.08 7.06
CA VAL A 65 1.85 -0.95 6.02
C VAL A 65 3.34 -1.14 6.33
N TYR A 66 3.78 -2.38 6.46
CA TYR A 66 5.18 -2.72 6.70
C TYR A 66 6.00 -2.63 5.41
N GLU A 67 7.33 -2.60 5.51
CA GLU A 67 8.25 -2.52 4.36
C GLU A 67 8.10 -3.68 3.37
N THR A 68 7.51 -4.79 3.80
CA THR A 68 7.17 -5.95 2.97
C THR A 68 5.87 -5.77 2.18
N GLY A 69 5.10 -4.72 2.45
CA GLY A 69 3.73 -4.52 1.97
C GLY A 69 2.67 -5.21 2.84
N GLY A 70 3.07 -5.94 3.88
CA GLY A 70 2.13 -6.58 4.81
C GLY A 70 1.38 -5.55 5.67
N PHE A 71 0.19 -5.91 6.14
CA PHE A 71 -0.56 -5.14 7.13
C PHE A 71 -1.41 -6.05 8.03
N ALA A 72 -1.77 -5.52 9.20
CA ALA A 72 -2.79 -6.10 10.08
C ALA A 72 -3.53 -4.96 10.80
N ALA A 73 -4.85 -5.08 10.91
CA ALA A 73 -5.70 -4.12 11.62
C ALA A 73 -6.63 -4.86 12.58
N GLU A 74 -6.80 -4.30 13.77
CA GLU A 74 -7.80 -4.74 14.73
C GLU A 74 -9.12 -4.03 14.48
N LEU A 75 -10.22 -4.78 14.54
CA LEU A 75 -11.58 -4.29 14.41
C LEU A 75 -12.40 -4.69 15.63
N ASN A 76 -13.23 -3.77 16.11
CA ASN A 76 -14.22 -4.04 17.15
C ASN A 76 -15.61 -3.92 16.52
N LEU A 77 -16.21 -5.07 16.23
CA LEU A 77 -17.49 -5.17 15.55
C LEU A 77 -18.66 -4.90 16.51
N LEU A 78 -19.72 -4.31 15.97
CA LEU A 78 -21.01 -4.19 16.64
C LEU A 78 -21.80 -5.51 16.50
N PRO A 79 -22.76 -5.81 17.38
CA PRO A 79 -23.68 -6.92 17.18
C PRO A 79 -24.46 -6.77 15.86
N GLY A 80 -24.54 -7.84 15.07
CA GLY A 80 -25.21 -7.86 13.76
C GLY A 80 -24.24 -7.75 12.58
N ASP A 81 -24.74 -7.31 11.44
CA ASP A 81 -23.95 -7.13 10.22
C ASP A 81 -23.09 -5.86 10.32
N ASN A 82 -21.84 -5.94 9.87
CA ASN A 82 -20.87 -4.85 9.89
C ASN A 82 -20.23 -4.75 8.50
N ASP A 83 -20.18 -3.53 7.95
CA ASP A 83 -19.59 -3.19 6.65
C ASP A 83 -18.30 -2.36 6.81
#